data_AF-A0A4U1ANF6-F1
#
_entry.id   AF-A0A4U1ANF6-F1
#
_cell.length_a   1.000
_cell.length_b   1.000
_cell.length_c   1.000
_cell.angle_alpha   90.00
_cell.angle_beta   90.00
_cell.angle_gamma   90.00
#
_symmetry.space_group_name_H-M   'P 1'
#
loop_
_entity.id
_entity.type
_entity.pdbx_description
1 polymer ?
#
loop_
_entity_poly.entity_id
_entity_poly.type
_entity_poly.pdbx_seq_one_letter_code
_entity_poly.pdbx_strand_id
1 'polypeptide(L)'
;MTQNRKVTEEESSRKQGSSPQKSHLVTWFIIFVAGFLAGVAFTVYKGKIIGPEQSTPGVVQPQAQSNGSSQAISDLEAEVAAHPDNFENWVQLGHLYYDADQPKKAIAAYTKSLELHAGDANLLTDLGVMYRRVEQPEKAIELFDQAIKQDPNHLPSRFNKGIVLMYDLNDPNGAIAAWDGLLAINPEAKTASGEPIREFVEKIKAGLPKNK
;
A
#
# COMPACT_ATOMS: atom_id res chain seq x y z
N MET A 1 -29.96 -31.20 75.43
CA MET A 1 -30.21 -29.93 74.73
C MET A 1 -28.92 -29.12 74.73
N THR A 2 -28.68 -28.35 73.66
CA THR A 2 -27.67 -27.28 73.50
C THR A 2 -26.23 -27.66 73.05
N GLN A 3 -26.07 -27.84 71.73
CA GLN A 3 -25.33 -26.98 70.77
C GLN A 3 -23.81 -26.64 70.93
N ASN A 4 -23.08 -26.98 69.85
CA ASN A 4 -21.89 -26.34 69.23
C ASN A 4 -20.70 -25.83 70.07
N ARG A 5 -19.47 -26.25 69.71
CA ARG A 5 -18.57 -25.54 68.75
C ARG A 5 -17.16 -26.15 68.68
N LYS A 6 -16.62 -26.20 67.45
CA LYS A 6 -15.20 -25.98 67.04
C LYS A 6 -14.20 -27.08 67.46
N VAL A 7 -13.12 -27.42 66.75
CA VAL A 7 -12.33 -26.93 65.59
C VAL A 7 -11.43 -28.13 65.25
N THR A 8 -11.50 -28.69 64.03
CA THR A 8 -10.47 -28.63 62.96
C THR A 8 -9.01 -28.85 63.38
N GLU A 9 -8.27 -29.46 62.45
CA GLU A 9 -6.84 -29.85 62.46
C GLU A 9 -6.69 -31.32 62.86
N GLU A 10 -6.01 -32.18 62.12
CA GLU A 10 -4.85 -31.97 61.27
C GLU A 10 -4.69 -33.21 60.35
N GLU A 11 -4.05 -33.01 59.19
CA GLU A 11 -3.09 -33.96 58.56
C GLU A 11 -3.47 -35.45 58.45
N SER A 12 -3.38 -36.12 57.30
CA SER A 12 -2.34 -36.11 56.29
C SER A 12 -2.54 -37.41 55.51
N SER A 13 -2.54 -37.36 54.18
CA SER A 13 -2.14 -38.43 53.22
C SER A 13 -2.82 -38.16 51.87
N ARG A 14 -2.33 -37.22 51.05
CA ARG A 14 -1.32 -37.37 49.99
C ARG A 14 -1.57 -38.50 48.95
N LYS A 15 -1.66 -38.02 47.70
CA LYS A 15 -1.48 -38.66 46.37
C LYS A 15 -2.73 -39.38 45.84
N GLN A 16 -3.18 -39.19 44.60
CA GLN A 16 -2.46 -39.01 43.33
C GLN A 16 -3.44 -38.61 42.18
N GLY A 17 -2.91 -37.92 41.14
CA GLY A 17 -3.34 -37.76 39.71
C GLY A 17 -4.81 -37.94 39.27
N SER A 18 -5.36 -37.29 38.25
CA SER A 18 -4.83 -36.56 37.08
C SER A 18 -6.04 -35.94 36.35
N SER A 19 -5.96 -34.70 35.89
CA SER A 19 -7.03 -34.04 35.11
C SER A 19 -7.02 -34.45 33.62
N PRO A 20 -8.13 -34.94 33.01
CA PRO A 20 -8.14 -35.39 31.63
C PRO A 20 -8.84 -34.40 30.67
N GLN A 21 -8.37 -33.15 30.57
CA GLN A 21 -9.01 -32.18 29.66
C GLN A 21 -8.07 -31.41 28.72
N LYS A 22 -6.75 -31.44 28.95
CA LYS A 22 -5.77 -30.75 28.09
C LYS A 22 -5.23 -31.60 26.93
N SER A 23 -5.36 -32.92 26.98
CA SER A 23 -4.88 -33.83 25.93
C SER A 23 -5.70 -33.71 24.65
N HIS A 24 -7.03 -33.65 24.77
CA HIS A 24 -7.90 -33.53 23.61
C HIS A 24 -7.66 -32.21 22.85
N LEU A 25 -7.46 -31.08 23.52
CA LEU A 25 -7.23 -29.81 22.83
C LEU A 25 -5.96 -29.84 21.96
N VAL A 26 -4.90 -30.49 22.44
CA VAL A 26 -3.63 -30.64 21.70
C VAL A 26 -3.79 -31.63 20.54
N THR A 27 -4.48 -32.75 20.74
CA THR A 27 -4.75 -33.72 19.67
C THR A 27 -5.59 -33.10 18.54
N TRP A 28 -6.61 -32.31 18.86
CA TRP A 28 -7.45 -31.63 17.86
C TRP A 28 -6.67 -30.53 17.10
N PHE A 29 -5.77 -29.82 17.79
CA PHE A 29 -4.91 -28.83 17.14
C PHE A 29 -3.91 -29.48 16.16
N ILE A 30 -3.33 -30.64 16.53
CA ILE A 30 -2.42 -31.38 15.65
C ILE A 30 -3.15 -31.92 14.39
N ILE A 31 -4.38 -32.43 14.53
CA ILE A 31 -5.19 -32.89 13.39
C ILE A 31 -5.52 -31.72 12.46
N PHE A 32 -5.83 -30.54 13.00
CA PHE A 32 -6.11 -29.34 12.20
C PHE A 32 -4.88 -28.87 11.41
N VAL A 33 -3.71 -28.79 12.05
CA VAL A 33 -2.45 -28.38 11.38
C VAL A 33 -2.03 -29.41 10.31
N ALA A 34 -2.16 -30.71 10.59
CA ALA A 34 -1.85 -31.75 9.62
C ALA A 34 -2.81 -31.72 8.41
N GLY A 35 -4.11 -31.48 8.64
CA GLY A 35 -5.11 -31.30 7.57
C GLY A 35 -4.87 -30.04 6.73
N PHE A 36 -4.47 -28.93 7.36
CA PHE A 36 -4.15 -27.68 6.67
C PHE A 36 -2.93 -27.83 5.74
N LEU A 37 -1.86 -28.49 6.20
CA LEU A 37 -0.66 -28.75 5.39
C LEU A 37 -0.94 -29.71 4.21
N ALA A 38 -1.77 -30.73 4.43
CA ALA A 38 -2.19 -31.63 3.35
C ALA A 38 -3.06 -30.93 2.29
N GLY A 39 -3.92 -29.98 2.71
CA GLY A 39 -4.74 -29.17 1.80
C GLY A 39 -3.93 -28.25 0.90
N VAL A 40 -2.88 -27.60 1.44
CA VAL A 40 -1.96 -26.74 0.66
C VAL A 40 -1.11 -27.57 -0.32
N ALA A 41 -0.69 -28.77 0.06
CA ALA A 41 0.01 -29.67 -0.86
C ALA A 41 -0.89 -30.15 -2.02
N PHE A 42 -2.18 -30.38 -1.76
CA PHE A 42 -3.15 -30.81 -2.79
C PHE A 42 -3.46 -29.71 -3.83
N THR A 43 -3.49 -28.44 -3.43
CA THR A 43 -3.66 -27.31 -4.36
C THR A 43 -2.43 -27.05 -5.22
N VAL A 44 -1.22 -27.24 -4.67
CA VAL A 44 0.04 -27.09 -5.44
C VAL A 44 0.26 -28.27 -6.40
N TYR A 45 -0.19 -29.48 -6.07
CA TYR A 45 0.01 -30.67 -6.89
C TYR A 45 -0.91 -30.77 -8.13
N LYS A 46 -2.06 -30.07 -8.16
CA LYS A 46 -2.94 -30.01 -9.34
C LYS A 46 -2.46 -29.04 -10.44
N GLY A 47 -1.40 -28.27 -10.21
CA GLY A 47 -0.87 -27.28 -11.17
C GLY A 47 0.04 -27.83 -12.27
N LYS A 48 0.26 -29.16 -12.36
CA LYS A 48 1.24 -29.74 -13.30
C LYS A 48 0.75 -31.01 -14.00
N ILE A 49 -0.35 -30.93 -14.75
CA ILE A 49 -0.64 -31.86 -15.87
C ILE A 49 -1.43 -31.09 -16.94
N ILE A 50 -0.79 -30.65 -18.03
CA ILE A 50 -1.49 -30.29 -19.28
C ILE A 50 -0.68 -30.89 -20.44
N GLY A 51 -1.25 -31.94 -21.06
CA GLY A 51 -0.89 -32.45 -22.39
C GLY A 51 -1.63 -31.68 -23.50
N PRO A 52 -1.44 -32.04 -24.79
CA PRO A 52 -1.16 -31.07 -25.85
C PRO A 52 -2.38 -30.32 -26.39
N GLU A 53 -2.08 -29.06 -26.77
CA GLU A 53 -2.71 -28.21 -27.79
C GLU A 53 -4.13 -28.56 -28.26
N GLN A 54 -5.09 -27.73 -27.81
CA GLN A 54 -6.21 -27.33 -28.65
C GLN A 54 -6.31 -25.81 -28.66
N SER A 55 -5.97 -25.25 -29.81
CA SER A 55 -6.06 -23.85 -30.18
C SER A 55 -7.48 -23.30 -30.04
N THR A 56 -7.64 -22.26 -29.22
CA THR A 56 -8.76 -21.32 -29.30
C THR A 56 -8.21 -19.94 -29.68
N PRO A 57 -8.79 -19.24 -30.68
CA PRO A 57 -8.34 -17.91 -31.05
C PRO A 57 -8.96 -16.86 -30.12
N GLY A 58 -8.12 -16.08 -29.45
CA GLY A 58 -8.51 -14.79 -28.87
C GLY A 58 -8.44 -14.71 -27.35
N VAL A 59 -7.25 -14.35 -26.82
CA VAL A 59 -6.97 -13.05 -26.20
C VAL A 59 -5.46 -12.86 -26.34
N VAL A 60 -5.01 -11.94 -27.20
CA VAL A 60 -3.61 -11.50 -27.15
C VAL A 60 -3.50 -10.61 -25.91
N GLN A 61 -3.07 -11.19 -24.79
CA GLN A 61 -2.58 -10.41 -23.65
C GLN A 61 -1.21 -9.83 -24.04
N PRO A 62 -0.89 -8.56 -23.71
CA PRO A 62 0.44 -7.99 -23.94
C PRO A 62 1.51 -8.64 -23.04
N GLN A 63 1.94 -9.87 -23.35
CA GLN A 63 2.93 -10.62 -22.56
C GLN A 63 4.40 -10.21 -22.80
N ALA A 64 4.65 -9.16 -23.60
CA ALA A 64 6.01 -8.70 -23.87
C ALA A 64 6.56 -7.74 -22.82
N GLN A 65 5.71 -7.01 -22.08
CA GLN A 65 6.15 -6.07 -21.03
C GLN A 65 6.27 -6.72 -19.64
N SER A 66 5.49 -7.78 -19.33
CA SER A 66 5.49 -8.39 -18.00
C SER A 66 6.78 -9.15 -17.66
N ASN A 67 7.41 -9.77 -18.65
CA ASN A 67 8.59 -10.62 -18.41
C ASN A 67 9.87 -9.80 -18.23
N GLY A 68 10.03 -8.71 -19.00
CA GLY A 68 11.18 -7.81 -18.86
C GLY A 68 11.16 -7.05 -17.53
N SER A 69 10.01 -6.50 -17.15
CA SER A 69 9.87 -5.76 -15.90
C SER A 69 10.04 -6.65 -14.66
N SER A 70 9.60 -7.91 -14.71
CA SER A 70 9.76 -8.83 -13.58
C SER A 70 11.23 -9.20 -13.33
N GLN A 71 12.02 -9.43 -14.39
CA GLN A 71 13.45 -9.70 -14.24
C GLN A 71 14.20 -8.45 -13.76
N ALA A 72 13.91 -7.28 -14.34
CA ALA A 72 14.53 -6.02 -13.94
C ALA A 72 14.28 -5.68 -12.46
N ILE A 73 13.07 -5.95 -11.96
CA ILE A 73 12.75 -5.82 -10.53
C ILE A 73 13.60 -6.78 -9.71
N SER A 74 13.68 -8.06 -10.08
CA SER A 74 14.44 -9.06 -9.33
C SER A 74 15.94 -8.73 -9.27
N ASP A 75 16.52 -8.26 -10.38
CA ASP A 75 17.94 -7.91 -10.44
C ASP A 75 18.22 -6.69 -9.56
N LEU A 76 17.34 -5.69 -9.61
CA LEU A 76 17.50 -4.48 -8.81
C LEU A 76 17.20 -4.69 -7.33
N GLU A 77 16.28 -5.60 -6.98
CA GLU A 77 16.06 -6.08 -5.60
C GLU A 77 17.34 -6.71 -5.02
N ALA A 78 18.06 -7.52 -5.82
CA ALA A 78 19.34 -8.11 -5.39
C ALA A 78 20.44 -7.04 -5.24
N GLU A 79 20.48 -6.08 -6.16
CA GLU A 79 21.44 -4.98 -6.13
C GLU A 79 21.27 -4.09 -4.89
N VAL A 80 20.04 -3.65 -4.59
CA VAL A 80 19.79 -2.82 -3.39
C VAL A 80 20.00 -3.60 -2.08
N ALA A 81 19.94 -4.92 -2.12
CA ALA A 81 20.29 -5.76 -0.97
C ALA A 81 21.82 -5.86 -0.78
N ALA A 82 22.60 -5.89 -1.86
CA ALA A 82 24.06 -5.93 -1.82
C ALA A 82 24.67 -4.54 -1.55
N HIS A 83 24.07 -3.48 -2.10
CA HIS A 83 24.54 -2.10 -2.07
C HIS A 83 23.42 -1.16 -1.62
N PRO A 84 23.05 -1.18 -0.32
CA PRO A 84 21.85 -0.51 0.19
C PRO A 84 21.97 1.02 0.31
N ASP A 85 23.15 1.58 0.07
CA ASP A 85 23.47 3.00 0.17
C ASP A 85 23.38 3.76 -1.17
N ASN A 86 23.18 3.06 -2.28
CA ASN A 86 22.94 3.67 -3.59
C ASN A 86 21.48 4.11 -3.70
N PHE A 87 21.22 5.41 -3.55
CA PHE A 87 19.85 5.93 -3.56
C PHE A 87 19.21 5.87 -4.94
N GLU A 88 19.97 6.01 -6.03
CA GLU A 88 19.46 5.93 -7.39
C GLU A 88 18.88 4.55 -7.71
N ASN A 89 19.50 3.47 -7.22
CA ASN A 89 18.97 2.12 -7.36
C ASN A 89 17.62 1.98 -6.63
N TRP A 90 17.46 2.59 -5.45
CA TRP A 90 16.18 2.63 -4.75
C TRP A 90 15.12 3.45 -5.49
N VAL A 91 15.50 4.58 -6.12
CA VAL A 91 14.60 5.35 -6.99
C VAL A 91 14.11 4.50 -8.15
N GLN A 92 15.03 3.86 -8.88
CA GLN A 92 14.69 3.03 -10.03
C GLN A 92 13.81 1.85 -9.62
N LEU A 93 14.07 1.23 -8.46
CA LEU A 93 13.24 0.14 -7.95
C LEU A 93 11.83 0.62 -7.62
N GLY A 94 11.72 1.82 -7.03
CA GLY A 94 10.44 2.47 -6.79
C GLY A 94 9.65 2.72 -8.07
N HIS A 95 10.29 3.23 -9.14
CA HIS A 95 9.65 3.41 -10.45
C HIS A 95 9.17 2.08 -11.05
N LEU A 96 9.99 1.03 -10.97
CA LEU A 96 9.59 -0.29 -11.48
C LEU A 96 8.39 -0.85 -10.71
N TYR A 97 8.34 -0.67 -9.39
CA TYR A 97 7.16 -1.06 -8.61
C TYR A 97 5.94 -0.17 -8.87
N TYR A 98 6.15 1.12 -9.13
CA TYR A 98 5.09 2.04 -9.55
C TYR A 98 4.42 1.52 -10.82
N ASP A 99 5.22 1.23 -11.84
CA ASP A 99 4.78 0.75 -13.16
C ASP A 99 4.18 -0.66 -13.10
N ALA A 100 4.69 -1.51 -12.22
CA ALA A 100 4.19 -2.86 -11.98
C ALA A 100 2.94 -2.91 -11.06
N ASP A 101 2.30 -1.76 -10.78
CA ASP A 101 1.11 -1.64 -9.94
C ASP A 101 1.32 -2.19 -8.50
N GLN A 102 2.52 -2.06 -7.94
CA GLN A 102 2.91 -2.55 -6.59
C GLN A 102 3.16 -1.38 -5.60
N PRO A 103 2.13 -0.62 -5.20
CA PRO A 103 2.31 0.67 -4.52
C PRO A 103 2.97 0.56 -3.14
N LYS A 104 2.71 -0.52 -2.38
CA LYS A 104 3.36 -0.74 -1.07
C LYS A 104 4.87 -0.94 -1.19
N LYS A 105 5.33 -1.61 -2.24
CA LYS A 105 6.76 -1.82 -2.48
C LYS A 105 7.41 -0.54 -3.01
N ALA A 106 6.73 0.19 -3.90
CA ALA A 106 7.17 1.51 -4.35
C ALA A 106 7.35 2.47 -3.18
N ILE A 107 6.41 2.50 -2.21
CA ILE A 107 6.54 3.27 -0.97
C ILE A 107 7.84 2.94 -0.23
N ALA A 108 8.12 1.65 -0.03
CA ALA A 108 9.33 1.23 0.68
C ALA A 108 10.60 1.69 -0.03
N ALA A 109 10.67 1.51 -1.36
CA ALA A 109 11.83 1.89 -2.16
C ALA A 109 12.04 3.42 -2.21
N TYR A 110 10.99 4.20 -2.49
CA TYR A 110 11.07 5.65 -2.48
C TYR A 110 11.40 6.23 -1.10
N THR A 111 10.80 5.67 -0.04
CA THR A 111 11.14 6.07 1.34
C THR A 111 12.61 5.83 1.62
N LYS A 112 13.14 4.67 1.20
CA LYS A 112 14.55 4.35 1.40
C LYS A 112 15.48 5.29 0.62
N SER A 113 15.12 5.65 -0.60
CA SER A 113 15.86 6.65 -1.36
C SER A 113 15.84 8.02 -0.67
N LEU A 114 14.69 8.49 -0.20
CA LEU A 114 14.56 9.77 0.50
C LEU A 114 15.27 9.81 1.87
N GLU A 115 15.44 8.66 2.54
CA GLU A 115 16.29 8.54 3.74
C GLU A 115 17.77 8.79 3.43
N LEU A 116 18.24 8.35 2.27
CA LEU A 116 19.63 8.49 1.82
C LEU A 116 19.89 9.88 1.22
N HIS A 117 18.93 10.38 0.43
CA HIS A 117 18.99 11.66 -0.24
C HIS A 117 17.64 12.38 -0.19
N ALA A 118 17.49 13.25 0.81
CA ALA A 118 16.28 14.03 1.01
C ALA A 118 16.12 15.17 -0.01
N GLY A 119 14.89 15.65 -0.18
CA GLY A 119 14.63 16.92 -0.87
C GLY A 119 14.46 16.84 -2.39
N ASP A 120 14.09 15.68 -2.93
CA ASP A 120 13.63 15.58 -4.32
C ASP A 120 12.10 15.75 -4.39
N ALA A 121 11.62 16.84 -5.01
CA ALA A 121 10.21 17.15 -5.14
C ALA A 121 9.45 16.16 -6.05
N ASN A 122 10.11 15.60 -7.08
CA ASN A 122 9.51 14.57 -7.92
C ASN A 122 9.29 13.30 -7.09
N LEU A 123 10.32 12.87 -6.36
CA LEU A 123 10.25 11.65 -5.56
C LEU A 123 9.24 11.75 -4.41
N LEU A 124 9.16 12.92 -3.75
CA LEU A 124 8.11 13.22 -2.77
C LEU A 124 6.71 13.15 -3.39
N THR A 125 6.56 13.62 -4.63
CA THR A 125 5.30 13.55 -5.37
C THR A 125 4.94 12.11 -5.70
N ASP A 126 5.87 11.32 -6.23
CA ASP A 126 5.62 9.92 -6.58
C ASP A 126 5.30 9.08 -5.34
N LEU A 127 5.98 9.33 -4.22
CA LEU A 127 5.65 8.74 -2.94
C LEU A 127 4.25 9.14 -2.47
N GLY A 128 3.86 10.41 -2.63
CA GLY A 128 2.51 10.89 -2.32
C GLY A 128 1.44 10.20 -3.17
N VAL A 129 1.69 10.01 -4.48
CA VAL A 129 0.81 9.25 -5.37
C VAL A 129 0.69 7.80 -4.91
N MET A 130 1.76 7.18 -4.42
CA MET A 130 1.68 5.81 -3.88
C MET A 130 0.87 5.75 -2.58
N TYR A 131 0.99 6.73 -1.69
CA TYR A 131 0.17 6.81 -0.48
C TYR A 131 -1.32 6.97 -0.80
N ARG A 132 -1.65 7.78 -1.81
CA ARG A 132 -3.01 7.87 -2.34
C ARG A 132 -3.52 6.50 -2.81
N ARG A 133 -2.71 5.74 -3.56
CA ARG A 133 -3.07 4.40 -4.07
C ARG A 133 -3.25 3.34 -3.00
N VAL A 134 -2.70 3.55 -1.79
CA VAL A 134 -2.94 2.68 -0.63
C VAL A 134 -3.94 3.28 0.36
N GLU A 135 -4.82 4.16 -0.13
CA GLU A 135 -5.93 4.77 0.62
C GLU A 135 -5.47 5.55 1.86
N GLN A 136 -4.32 6.23 1.76
CA GLN A 136 -3.80 7.15 2.78
C GLN A 136 -3.69 8.59 2.23
N PRO A 137 -4.83 9.25 1.94
CA PRO A 137 -4.85 10.55 1.28
C PRO A 137 -4.23 11.67 2.12
N GLU A 138 -4.35 11.65 3.45
CA GLU A 138 -3.75 12.68 4.31
C GLU A 138 -2.22 12.68 4.22
N LYS A 139 -1.62 11.49 4.15
CA LYS A 139 -0.17 11.34 3.98
C LYS A 139 0.28 11.75 2.58
N ALA A 140 -0.56 11.53 1.57
CA ALA A 140 -0.31 12.05 0.22
C ALA A 140 -0.26 13.59 0.23
N ILE A 141 -1.22 14.25 0.89
CA ILE A 141 -1.23 15.72 1.03
C ILE A 141 0.04 16.23 1.71
N GLU A 142 0.45 15.61 2.82
CA GLU A 142 1.67 16.00 3.53
C GLU A 142 2.90 15.97 2.61
N LEU A 143 3.05 14.91 1.82
CA LEU A 143 4.18 14.75 0.90
C LEU A 143 4.11 15.73 -0.27
N PHE A 144 2.92 16.01 -0.82
CA PHE A 144 2.78 17.05 -1.83
C PHE A 144 3.12 18.43 -1.27
N ASP A 145 2.78 18.72 -0.01
CA ASP A 145 3.15 19.97 0.64
C ASP A 145 4.66 20.07 0.89
N GLN A 146 5.31 18.96 1.27
CA GLN A 146 6.77 18.90 1.35
C GLN A 146 7.41 19.15 -0.03
N ALA A 147 6.88 18.53 -1.10
CA ALA A 147 7.37 18.73 -2.46
C ALA A 147 7.21 20.19 -2.93
N ILE A 148 6.06 20.82 -2.67
CA ILE A 148 5.80 22.24 -2.97
C ILE A 148 6.71 23.16 -2.17
N LYS A 149 7.01 22.82 -0.92
CA LYS A 149 7.96 23.58 -0.09
C LYS A 149 9.38 23.48 -0.62
N GLN A 150 9.78 22.30 -1.09
CA GLN A 150 11.09 22.03 -1.65
C GLN A 150 11.30 22.71 -3.00
N ASP A 151 10.30 22.61 -3.89
CA ASP A 151 10.25 23.32 -5.15
C ASP A 151 8.90 24.06 -5.30
N PRO A 152 8.86 25.37 -5.00
CA PRO A 152 7.68 26.19 -5.19
C PRO A 152 7.19 26.27 -6.63
N ASN A 153 7.93 25.81 -7.65
CA ASN A 153 7.45 25.75 -9.04
C ASN A 153 7.02 24.35 -9.47
N HIS A 154 7.02 23.37 -8.56
CA HIS A 154 6.64 22.00 -8.87
C HIS A 154 5.13 21.87 -9.14
N LEU A 155 4.76 21.92 -10.42
CA LEU A 155 3.38 21.84 -10.88
C LEU A 155 2.73 20.47 -10.60
N PRO A 156 3.42 19.32 -10.78
CA PRO A 156 2.81 18.00 -10.55
C PRO A 156 2.28 17.80 -9.12
N SER A 157 2.99 18.28 -8.08
CA SER A 157 2.52 18.16 -6.69
C SER A 157 1.24 18.94 -6.46
N ARG A 158 1.13 20.16 -7.00
CA ARG A 158 -0.08 20.97 -6.87
C ARG A 158 -1.27 20.35 -7.57
N PHE A 159 -1.03 19.80 -8.76
CA PHE A 159 -2.06 19.09 -9.52
C PHE A 159 -2.58 17.90 -8.72
N ASN A 160 -1.66 17.02 -8.28
CA ASN A 160 -2.01 15.82 -7.51
C ASN A 160 -2.65 16.16 -6.15
N LYS A 161 -2.19 17.21 -5.48
CA LYS A 161 -2.81 17.72 -4.25
C LYS A 161 -4.28 18.08 -4.48
N GLY A 162 -4.59 18.81 -5.55
CA GLY A 162 -5.96 19.14 -5.89
C GLY A 162 -6.83 17.92 -6.18
N ILE A 163 -6.27 16.89 -6.86
CA ILE A 163 -6.96 15.62 -7.12
C ILE A 163 -7.32 14.92 -5.80
N VAL A 164 -6.37 14.80 -4.86
CA VAL A 164 -6.62 14.16 -3.56
C VAL A 164 -7.66 14.93 -2.75
N LEU A 165 -7.54 16.26 -2.68
CA LEU A 165 -8.52 17.10 -1.97
C LEU A 165 -9.93 16.94 -2.55
N MET A 166 -10.06 16.96 -3.88
CA MET A 166 -11.37 16.85 -4.53
C MET A 166 -11.99 15.47 -4.33
N TYR A 167 -11.26 14.40 -4.65
CA TYR A 167 -11.85 13.09 -4.86
C TYR A 167 -11.70 12.14 -3.68
N ASP A 168 -10.68 12.32 -2.85
CA ASP A 168 -10.40 11.41 -1.74
C ASP A 168 -10.80 12.01 -0.39
N LEU A 169 -10.68 13.35 -0.25
CA LEU A 169 -11.00 14.06 1.00
C LEU A 169 -12.30 14.89 0.93
N ASN A 170 -12.96 14.96 -0.23
CA ASN A 170 -14.20 15.74 -0.44
C ASN A 170 -14.06 17.21 0.01
N ASP A 171 -12.91 17.83 -0.24
CA ASP A 171 -12.59 19.23 -0.01
C ASP A 171 -12.45 19.99 -1.34
N PRO A 172 -13.56 20.42 -1.96
CA PRO A 172 -13.52 21.15 -3.22
C PRO A 172 -12.86 22.53 -3.08
N ASN A 173 -12.94 23.17 -1.90
CA ASN A 173 -12.33 24.49 -1.68
C ASN A 173 -10.81 24.38 -1.63
N GLY A 174 -10.28 23.38 -0.91
CA GLY A 174 -8.85 23.08 -0.91
C GLY A 174 -8.34 22.68 -2.30
N ALA A 175 -9.12 21.89 -3.04
CA ALA A 175 -8.76 21.52 -4.41
C ALA A 175 -8.64 22.73 -5.34
N ILE A 176 -9.62 23.65 -5.29
CA ILE A 176 -9.58 24.93 -6.01
C ILE A 176 -8.33 25.71 -5.63
N ALA A 177 -8.01 25.84 -4.34
CA ALA A 177 -6.84 26.59 -3.90
C ALA A 177 -5.52 25.99 -4.43
N ALA A 178 -5.41 24.65 -4.45
CA ALA A 178 -4.25 23.97 -5.01
C ALA A 178 -4.09 24.22 -6.52
N TRP A 179 -5.18 24.15 -7.28
CA TRP A 179 -5.15 24.39 -8.73
C TRP A 179 -5.05 25.87 -9.11
N ASP A 180 -5.63 26.79 -8.33
CA ASP A 180 -5.41 28.24 -8.50
C ASP A 180 -3.92 28.57 -8.27
N GLY A 181 -3.27 27.94 -7.28
CA GLY A 181 -1.83 28.04 -7.08
C GLY A 181 -0.99 27.47 -8.23
N LEU A 182 -1.48 26.43 -8.91
CA LEU A 182 -0.84 25.89 -10.13
C LEU A 182 -1.01 26.86 -11.31
N LEU A 183 -2.22 27.38 -11.52
CA LEU A 183 -2.55 28.31 -12.60
C LEU A 183 -1.84 29.67 -12.45
N ALA A 184 -1.49 30.09 -11.24
CA ALA A 184 -0.67 31.27 -11.00
C ALA A 184 0.76 31.13 -11.59
N ILE A 185 1.27 29.90 -11.69
CA ILE A 185 2.60 29.60 -12.23
C ILE A 185 2.51 29.26 -13.72
N ASN A 186 1.50 28.46 -14.10
CA ASN A 186 1.23 28.09 -15.48
C ASN A 186 -0.26 28.31 -15.82
N PRO A 187 -0.62 29.49 -16.37
CA PRO A 187 -2.01 29.82 -16.71
C PRO A 187 -2.66 28.93 -17.79
N GLU A 188 -1.84 28.24 -18.58
CA GLU A 188 -2.23 27.37 -19.71
C GLU A 188 -2.15 25.88 -19.35
N ALA A 189 -2.02 25.56 -18.06
CA ALA A 189 -1.91 24.18 -17.62
C ALA A 189 -3.16 23.36 -17.94
N LYS A 190 -2.92 22.10 -18.31
CA LYS A 190 -3.94 21.16 -18.79
C LYS A 190 -3.92 19.88 -17.99
N THR A 191 -5.05 19.19 -17.94
CA THR A 191 -5.16 17.81 -17.48
C THR A 191 -4.40 16.87 -18.42
N ALA A 192 -4.24 15.60 -18.03
CA ALA A 192 -3.66 14.57 -18.89
C ALA A 192 -4.45 14.36 -20.21
N SER A 193 -5.76 14.65 -20.24
CA SER A 193 -6.59 14.60 -21.46
C SER A 193 -6.47 15.85 -22.34
N GLY A 194 -5.72 16.86 -21.92
CA GLY A 194 -5.53 18.12 -22.65
C GLY A 194 -6.57 19.19 -22.34
N GLU A 195 -7.47 18.97 -21.37
CA GLU A 195 -8.47 19.95 -20.95
C GLU A 195 -7.82 21.05 -20.10
N PRO A 196 -8.14 22.35 -20.28
CA PRO A 196 -7.60 23.41 -19.45
C PRO A 196 -8.04 23.28 -17.98
N ILE A 197 -7.07 23.32 -17.06
CA ILE A 197 -7.36 23.25 -15.61
C ILE A 197 -8.25 24.42 -15.17
N ARG A 198 -8.10 25.59 -15.80
CA ARG A 198 -8.95 26.76 -15.54
C ARG A 198 -10.44 26.46 -15.73
N GLU A 199 -10.81 25.80 -16.82
CA GLU A 199 -12.22 25.47 -17.07
C GLU A 199 -12.76 24.48 -16.04
N PHE A 200 -11.91 23.54 -15.62
CA PHE A 200 -12.26 22.59 -14.58
C PHE A 200 -12.53 23.29 -13.24
N VAL A 201 -11.65 24.20 -12.83
CA VAL A 201 -11.82 25.03 -11.62
C VAL A 201 -13.10 25.86 -11.66
N GLU A 202 -13.40 26.52 -12.79
CA GLU A 202 -14.60 27.34 -12.93
C GLU A 202 -15.90 26.50 -12.85
N LYS A 203 -15.91 25.29 -13.44
CA LYS A 203 -17.04 24.36 -13.33
C LYS A 203 -17.32 23.98 -11.87
N ILE A 204 -16.26 23.71 -11.09
CA ILE A 204 -16.39 23.40 -9.66
C ILE A 204 -16.94 24.62 -8.91
N LYS A 205 -16.35 25.81 -9.11
CA LYS A 205 -16.81 27.06 -8.48
C LYS A 205 -18.28 27.34 -8.75
N ALA A 206 -18.74 27.12 -9.97
CA ALA A 206 -20.14 27.32 -10.36
C ALA A 206 -21.12 26.35 -9.68
N GLY A 207 -20.66 25.15 -9.31
CA GLY A 207 -21.45 24.13 -8.61
C GLY A 207 -21.49 24.31 -7.09
N LEU A 208 -20.62 25.13 -6.50
CA LEU A 208 -20.58 25.35 -5.06
C LEU A 208 -21.76 26.23 -4.59
N PRO A 209 -22.31 25.95 -3.39
CA PRO A 209 -23.33 26.81 -2.81
C PRO A 209 -22.75 28.22 -2.61
N LYS A 210 -23.45 29.23 -3.13
CA LYS A 210 -23.07 30.64 -2.92
C LYS A 210 -23.31 30.98 -1.44
N ASN A 211 -22.24 31.25 -0.70
CA ASN A 211 -22.35 31.79 0.66
C ASN A 211 -23.11 33.12 0.59
N LYS A 212 -24.28 33.17 1.24
CA LYS A 212 -25.12 34.36 1.38
C LYS A 212 -24.64 35.23 2.53
#